data_AF-A0A1H8B0M4-F1
#
_entry.id   AF-A0A1H8B0M4-F1
#
_cell.length_a   1.000
_cell.length_b   1.000
_cell.length_c   1.000
_cell.angle_alpha   90.00
_cell.angle_beta   90.00
_cell.angle_gamma   90.00
#
_symmetry.space_group_name_H-M   'P 1'
#
loop_
_entity.id
_entity.type
_entity.pdbx_description
1 polymer ?
#
loop_
_entity_poly.entity_id
_entity_poly.type
_entity_poly.pdbx_seq_one_letter_code
_entity_poly.pdbx_strand_id
1 'polypeptide(L)' 'MHLVPDELLLDSYQKAMKRNLDQQFIELLEEEIKRRNLVARTANDSVEKKKFNF' A
#
# COMPACT_ATOMS: atom_id res chain seq x y z
N MET A 1 7.67 -6.88 -7.47
CA MET A 1 7.42 -8.05 -6.58
C MET A 1 6.20 -8.83 -7.06
N HIS A 2 6.30 -9.85 -7.92
CA HIS A 2 5.10 -10.56 -8.43
C HIS A 2 4.63 -11.76 -7.57
N LEU A 3 5.48 -12.26 -6.67
CA LEU A 3 5.18 -13.47 -5.88
C LEU A 3 4.47 -13.19 -4.55
N VAL A 4 4.32 -11.92 -4.16
CA VAL A 4 3.69 -11.53 -2.90
C VAL A 4 2.17 -11.43 -3.12
N PRO A 5 1.34 -12.12 -2.30
CA PRO A 5 -0.11 -11.94 -2.30
C PRO A 5 -0.52 -10.51 -1.97
N ASP A 6 -1.65 -10.05 -2.50
CA ASP A 6 -2.12 -8.67 -2.33
C ASP A 6 -2.25 -8.25 -0.85
N GLU A 7 -2.79 -9.14 -0.01
CA GLU A 7 -2.94 -8.91 1.43
C GLU A 7 -1.59 -8.69 2.13
N LEU A 8 -0.59 -9.50 1.77
CA LEU A 8 0.75 -9.41 2.35
C LEU A 8 1.49 -8.16 1.85
N LEU A 9 1.26 -7.74 0.60
CA LEU A 9 1.82 -6.52 0.04
C LEU A 9 1.28 -5.27 0.76
N LEU A 10 -0.03 -5.22 0.99
CA LEU A 10 -0.69 -4.13 1.72
C LEU A 10 -0.25 -4.08 3.20
N ASP A 11 -0.20 -5.23 3.88
CA ASP A 11 0.29 -5.32 5.25
C ASP A 11 1.77 -4.90 5.37
N SER A 12 2.60 -5.32 4.40
CA SER A 12 4.02 -4.92 4.35
C SER A 12 4.18 -3.41 4.17
N TYR A 13 3.39 -2.79 3.28
CA TYR A 13 3.38 -1.33 3.11
C TYR A 13 2.98 -0.60 4.39
N GLN A 14 1.90 -1.03 5.05
CA GLN A 14 1.47 -0.44 6.31
C GLN A 14 2.53 -0.58 7.41
N LYS A 15 3.18 -1.73 7.50
CA LYS A 15 4.27 -1.98 8.46
C LYS A 15 5.51 -1.14 8.14
N ALA A 16 5.86 -0.98 6.87
CA ALA A 16 6.97 -0.15 6.44
C ALA A 16 6.76 1.32 6.81
N MET A 17 5.56 1.85 6.55
CA MET A 17 5.14 3.19 6.97
C MET A 17 5.20 3.36 8.50
N LYS A 18 4.63 2.42 9.26
CA LYS A 18 4.60 2.49 10.74
C LYS A 18 6.00 2.43 11.37
N ARG A 19 6.95 1.75 10.72
CA ARG A 19 8.31 1.58 11.21
C ARG A 19 9.28 2.64 10.68
N ASN A 20 8.81 3.61 9.87
CA ASN A 20 9.65 4.56 9.16
C ASN A 20 10.84 3.88 8.48
N LEU A 21 10.55 2.81 7.72
CA LEU A 21 11.56 2.15 6.91
C LEU A 21 12.05 3.06 5.80
N ASP A 22 13.07 2.60 5.09
CA ASP A 22 13.66 3.33 3.98
C ASP A 22 12.59 3.79 2.97
N GLN A 23 12.69 5.06 2.58
CA GLN A 23 11.72 5.72 1.71
C GLN A 23 11.67 5.07 0.32
N GLN A 24 12.81 4.63 -0.23
CA GLN A 24 12.84 3.96 -1.53
C GLN A 24 12.15 2.60 -1.45
N PHE A 25 12.26 1.91 -0.31
CA PHE A 25 11.52 0.66 -0.09
C PHE A 25 10.00 0.90 -0.02
N ILE A 26 9.56 1.96 0.64
CA ILE A 26 8.15 2.34 0.70
C ILE A 26 7.61 2.68 -0.69
N GLU A 27 8.37 3.43 -1.48
CA GLU A 27 8.03 3.80 -2.86
C GLU A 27 7.88 2.56 -3.76
N LEU A 28 8.78 1.60 -3.66
CA LEU A 28 8.69 0.34 -4.42
C LEU A 28 7.41 -0.44 -4.09
N LEU A 29 6.99 -0.45 -2.83
CA LEU A 29 5.74 -1.08 -2.41
C LEU A 29 4.53 -0.30 -2.95
N GLU A 30 4.60 1.03 -2.91
CA GLU A 30 3.53 1.90 -3.41
C GLU A 30 3.35 1.75 -4.94
N GLU A 31 4.44 1.69 -5.69
CA GLU A 31 4.43 1.43 -7.13
C GLU A 31 3.81 0.07 -7.45
N GLU A 32 4.16 -0.98 -6.71
CA GLU A 32 3.59 -2.32 -6.91
C GLU A 32 2.09 -2.35 -6.55
N ILE A 33 1.67 -1.66 -5.49
CA ILE A 33 0.27 -1.51 -5.08
C ILE A 33 -0.55 -0.78 -6.16
N LYS A 34 0.00 0.32 -6.71
CA LYS A 34 -0.60 1.09 -7.80
C LYS A 34 -0.70 0.24 -9.07
N ARG A 35 0.37 -0.46 -9.44
CA ARG A 35 0.44 -1.34 -10.62
C ARG A 35 -0.62 -2.44 -10.59
N ARG A 36 -0.95 -2.94 -9.40
CA ARG A 36 -1.97 -3.98 -9.17
C ARG A 36 -3.38 -3.42 -8.91
N ASN A 37 -3.56 -2.10 -8.92
CA ASN A 37 -4.83 -1.42 -8.60
C ASN A 37 -5.43 -1.79 -7.23
N LEU A 38 -4.60 -2.12 -6.23
CA LEU A 38 -5.09 -2.59 -4.92
C LEU A 38 -5.70 -1.50 -4.05
N VAL A 39 -5.37 -0.23 -4.32
CA VAL A 39 -5.93 0.95 -3.61
C VAL A 39 -7.46 1.02 -3.77
N ALA A 40 -7.98 0.63 -4.94
CA ALA A 40 -9.42 0.64 -5.20
C ALA A 40 -10.17 -0.45 -4.41
N ARG A 41 -9.50 -1.56 -4.09
CA ARG A 41 -10.08 -2.69 -3.38
C ARG A 41 -10.22 -2.42 -1.89
N THR A 42 -9.28 -1.68 -1.30
CA THR A 42 -9.33 -1.27 0.11
C THR A 42 -10.33 -0.14 0.39
N ALA A 43 -10.75 0.62 -0.63
CA ALA A 43 -11.71 1.71 -0.49
C ALA A 43 -13.18 1.24 -0.44
N ASN A 44 -13.47 -0.02 -0.79
CA ASN A 44 -14.83 -0.57 -0.74
C ASN A 44 -15.18 -1.25 0.59
N ASP A 45 -14.17 -1.57 1.43
CA ASP A 45 -14.42 -2.34 2.66
C ASP A 45 -14.37 -1.53 3.96
N SER A 46 -14.04 -0.23 3.96
CA SER A 46 -14.27 0.62 5.13
C SER A 46 -14.29 2.10 4.80
N VAL A 47 -15.32 2.75 5.32
CA VAL A 47 -15.49 4.18 5.52
C VAL A 47 -14.17 4.83 5.95
N GLU A 48 -13.54 5.63 5.08
CA GLU A 48 -12.98 6.96 5.39
C GLU A 48 -12.25 7.52 4.17
N LYS A 49 -13.01 8.23 3.33
CA LYS A 49 -12.46 9.24 2.43
C LYS A 49 -11.96 10.41 3.27
N LYS A 50 -10.74 10.36 3.78
CA LYS A 50 -9.99 11.55 4.24
C LYS A 50 -8.53 11.17 4.49
N LYS A 51 -7.61 11.92 3.87
CA LYS A 51 -6.13 11.89 3.98
C LYS A 51 -5.33 11.31 2.80
N PHE A 52 -5.81 11.45 1.57
CA PHE A 52 -4.90 11.51 0.42
C PHE A 52 -5.21 12.80 -0.36
N ASN A 53 -4.60 13.90 0.06
CA ASN A 53 -4.44 15.09 -0.77
C ASN A 53 -2.97 15.10 -1.21
N PHE A 54 -2.77 15.11 -2.53
CA PHE A 54 -1.50 15.53 -3.14
C PHE A 54 -1.18 16.98 -2.78
#